data_AF-A0A8S9MIN5-F1
#
_entry.id   AF-A0A8S9MIN5-F1
#
_cell.length_a   1.000
_cell.length_b   1.000
_cell.length_c   1.000
_cell.angle_alpha   90.00
_cell.angle_beta   90.00
_cell.angle_gamma   90.00
#
_symmetry.space_group_name_H-M   'P 1'
#
loop_
_entity.id
_entity.type
_entity.pdbx_description
1 polymer ?
#
loop_
_entity_poly.entity_id
_entity_poly.type
_entity_poly.pdbx_seq_one_letter_code
_entity_poly.pdbx_strand_id
1 'polypeptide(L)'
;MFVVAEPFEDYITVIVEDRVGGNDVGRVQIPVSAVERRTGDKPVGSRWFTLDNNGNNNSQFGSRIHLRLSLDGGYHVLDEATMYTSDVRPTAKELWKPHVGLLEIGILGATGLMPMKVRDGKGSGTADSYCVAKYGPKWVRTRTVVDSLCPKWNEQYTWEVNDPCTVVTIGVFDNARVDKSNSNPRDARIGKVRIRLSTLETERVYTHSYPLLVFHATGVKKTGELHLAVRLSRGNAVNMFQMYTLPLLPKMHYTQPLGVHLIERLRYQTLNAVAARLSRAEPPLGREVVEYMLDHDFHVWSMRRSKANFFRLVNVVSSLVWVARLVEAMRSWTKPVCSTVFVAVFLFMVLFPELILPSLFLYAAAVGVWRFRKRPRHPPHMDARISHAETVFPDELDEEFDTFPTSRGFEVVRMRYDRVRSIAGRIQTVVGDMASQGERAQALLSWRDPRATFIFLVFYLVSAVGFYVVPVKLTVAVAGLYYLRPPRFRRRLPSRGLSFFRRLPSRADSLL
;
A
#
# COMPACT_ATOMS: atom_id res chain seq x y z
N MET A 1 18.86 -5.64 -12.47
CA MET A 1 17.84 -6.58 -11.93
C MET A 1 16.64 -6.53 -12.85
N PHE A 2 16.07 -7.69 -13.18
CA PHE A 2 14.89 -7.82 -14.03
C PHE A 2 14.00 -8.94 -13.47
N VAL A 3 12.75 -8.99 -13.92
CA VAL A 3 11.78 -10.01 -13.50
C VAL A 3 11.73 -11.13 -14.53
N VAL A 4 11.70 -12.38 -14.05
CA VAL A 4 11.50 -13.58 -14.88
C VAL A 4 10.35 -14.38 -14.29
N ALA A 5 9.49 -14.94 -15.14
CA ALA A 5 8.38 -15.79 -14.74
C ALA A 5 8.78 -17.27 -14.80
N GLU A 6 8.29 -18.09 -13.87
CA GLU A 6 8.37 -19.55 -13.99
C GLU A 6 7.27 -20.06 -14.96
N PRO A 7 7.57 -21.01 -15.87
CA PRO A 7 8.82 -21.76 -16.02
C PRO A 7 9.97 -20.97 -16.68
N PHE A 8 11.21 -21.22 -16.23
CA PHE A 8 12.42 -20.53 -16.72
C PHE A 8 12.91 -21.10 -18.06
N GLU A 9 12.20 -20.78 -19.13
CA GLU A 9 12.52 -21.20 -20.50
C GLU A 9 13.49 -20.24 -21.21
N ASP A 10 13.65 -19.03 -20.67
CA ASP A 10 14.46 -17.97 -21.27
C ASP A 10 15.97 -18.17 -21.05
N TYR A 11 16.75 -17.56 -21.94
CA TYR A 11 18.22 -17.49 -21.88
C TYR A 11 18.69 -16.05 -21.64
N ILE A 12 19.65 -15.89 -20.75
CA ILE A 12 20.38 -14.63 -20.57
C ILE A 12 21.50 -14.62 -21.60
N THR A 13 21.38 -13.74 -22.60
CA THR A 13 22.44 -13.51 -23.58
C THR A 13 23.27 -12.31 -23.14
N VAL A 14 24.58 -12.51 -23.00
CA VAL A 14 25.54 -11.42 -22.75
C VAL A 14 26.42 -11.31 -23.99
N ILE A 15 26.40 -10.14 -24.61
CA ILE A 15 27.19 -9.81 -25.80
C ILE A 15 28.25 -8.80 -25.37
N VAL A 16 29.50 -9.05 -25.76
CA VAL A 16 30.61 -8.13 -25.55
C VAL A 16 30.92 -7.48 -26.89
N GLU A 17 30.70 -6.18 -26.97
CA GLU A 17 30.92 -5.39 -28.18
C GLU A 17 32.14 -4.50 -28.02
N ASP A 18 32.96 -4.37 -29.07
CA ASP A 18 34.00 -3.36 -29.09
C ASP A 18 33.39 -1.99 -29.41
N ARG A 19 33.57 -1.03 -28.49
CA ARG A 19 33.04 0.34 -28.60
C ARG A 19 33.55 1.08 -29.85
N VAL A 20 34.75 0.77 -30.32
CA VAL A 20 35.38 1.49 -31.44
C VAL A 20 35.07 0.83 -32.78
N GLY A 21 35.01 -0.51 -32.82
CA GLY A 21 34.77 -1.28 -34.04
C GLY A 21 33.30 -1.63 -34.32
N GLY A 22 32.41 -1.56 -33.31
CA GLY A 22 31.02 -2.00 -33.44
C GLY A 22 30.86 -3.51 -33.71
N ASN A 23 31.95 -4.27 -33.60
CA ASN A 23 31.97 -5.70 -33.85
C ASN A 23 31.81 -6.49 -32.54
N ASP A 24 31.03 -7.57 -32.59
CA ASP A 24 30.86 -8.50 -31.47
C ASP A 24 32.16 -9.26 -31.21
N VAL A 25 32.76 -9.03 -30.04
CA VAL A 25 33.97 -9.74 -29.56
C VAL A 25 33.63 -11.17 -29.14
N GLY A 26 32.40 -11.38 -28.67
CA GLY A 26 31.87 -12.70 -28.35
C GLY A 26 30.57 -12.65 -27.56
N ARG A 27 29.85 -13.77 -27.57
CA ARG A 27 28.55 -13.93 -26.90
C ARG A 27 28.57 -15.12 -25.94
N VAL A 28 27.80 -15.03 -24.86
CA VAL A 28 27.51 -16.18 -24.00
C VAL A 28 26.00 -16.24 -23.76
N GLN A 29 25.45 -17.45 -23.91
CA GLN A 29 24.04 -17.74 -23.59
C GLN A 29 23.98 -18.60 -22.34
N ILE A 30 23.31 -18.10 -21.30
CA ILE A 30 23.19 -18.77 -20.00
C ILE A 30 21.71 -19.06 -19.77
N PRO A 31 21.29 -20.33 -19.66
CA PRO A 31 19.90 -20.66 -19.36
C PRO A 31 19.53 -20.12 -17.97
N VAL A 32 18.39 -19.45 -17.84
CA VAL A 32 17.94 -18.88 -16.55
C VAL A 32 17.77 -19.98 -15.49
N SER A 33 17.38 -21.18 -15.91
CA SER A 33 17.24 -22.35 -15.04
C SER A 33 18.55 -22.77 -14.35
N ALA A 34 19.71 -22.50 -14.96
CA ALA A 34 21.02 -22.83 -14.38
C ALA A 34 21.56 -21.75 -13.41
N VAL A 35 20.87 -20.61 -13.31
CA VAL A 35 21.27 -19.52 -12.42
C VAL A 35 20.91 -19.87 -10.97
N GLU A 36 21.88 -19.72 -10.07
CA GLU A 36 21.73 -20.06 -8.66
C GLU A 36 20.69 -19.16 -7.96
N ARG A 37 19.82 -19.78 -7.16
CA ARG A 37 18.76 -19.08 -6.41
C ARG A 37 19.29 -18.64 -5.03
N ARG A 38 19.26 -17.34 -4.77
CA ARG A 38 19.68 -16.74 -3.50
C ARG A 38 18.48 -16.46 -2.59
N THR A 39 18.49 -17.00 -1.37
CA THR A 39 17.42 -16.80 -0.37
C THR A 39 17.75 -15.74 0.70
N GLY A 40 19.00 -15.28 0.79
CA GLY A 40 19.45 -14.34 1.83
C GLY A 40 20.45 -13.28 1.35
N ASP A 41 21.04 -12.56 2.31
CA ASP A 41 21.92 -11.41 2.07
C ASP A 41 23.31 -11.82 1.54
N LYS A 42 23.71 -13.08 1.73
CA LYS A 42 25.04 -13.57 1.33
C LYS A 42 25.21 -13.51 -0.21
N PRO A 43 26.28 -12.90 -0.72
CA PRO A 43 26.52 -12.85 -2.17
C PRO A 43 26.78 -14.25 -2.73
N VAL A 44 26.29 -14.50 -3.93
CA VAL A 44 26.54 -15.75 -4.67
C VAL A 44 27.97 -15.76 -5.25
N GLY A 45 28.55 -16.95 -5.38
CA GLY A 45 29.84 -17.14 -6.03
C GLY A 45 29.84 -16.65 -7.47
N SER A 46 30.93 -16.00 -7.89
CA SER A 46 31.13 -15.60 -9.28
C SER A 46 31.81 -16.73 -10.07
N ARG A 47 31.52 -16.83 -11.37
CA ARG A 47 32.00 -17.90 -12.25
C ARG A 47 32.54 -17.32 -13.56
N TRP A 48 33.53 -17.99 -14.14
CA TRP A 48 34.05 -17.65 -15.47
C TRP A 48 33.24 -18.37 -16.55
N PHE A 49 32.84 -17.64 -17.58
CA PHE A 49 32.14 -18.15 -18.75
C PHE A 49 33.00 -17.92 -19.99
N THR A 50 33.08 -18.90 -20.88
CA THR A 50 33.74 -18.78 -22.18
C THR A 50 32.82 -18.06 -23.16
N LEU A 51 33.36 -17.10 -23.90
CA LEU A 51 32.63 -16.39 -24.95
C LEU A 51 32.78 -17.13 -26.28
N ASP A 52 31.65 -17.36 -26.96
CA ASP A 52 31.62 -17.92 -28.31
C ASP A 52 31.81 -16.78 -29.32
N ASN A 53 32.79 -16.92 -30.21
CA ASN A 53 32.99 -16.00 -31.33
C ASN A 53 32.26 -16.56 -32.57
N ASN A 54 31.26 -15.84 -33.07
CA ASN A 54 30.27 -16.34 -34.03
C ASN A 54 30.80 -16.41 -35.48
N GLY A 55 31.98 -16.99 -35.71
CA GLY A 55 32.48 -17.16 -37.08
C GLY A 55 33.96 -17.48 -37.30
N ASN A 56 34.77 -17.77 -36.27
CA ASN A 56 36.16 -18.14 -36.53
C ASN A 56 36.64 -19.27 -35.60
N ASN A 57 36.54 -20.51 -36.06
CA ASN A 57 36.96 -21.72 -35.33
C ASN A 57 38.48 -21.80 -35.04
N ASN A 58 39.27 -20.81 -35.46
CA ASN A 58 40.74 -20.85 -35.44
C ASN A 58 41.40 -19.82 -34.51
N SER A 59 40.69 -19.06 -33.69
CA SER A 59 41.33 -18.17 -32.71
C SER A 59 41.54 -18.86 -31.35
N GLN A 60 42.79 -19.21 -31.07
CA GLN A 60 43.30 -19.93 -29.89
C GLN A 60 43.17 -19.16 -28.56
N PHE A 61 42.59 -17.95 -28.57
CA PHE A 61 42.29 -17.16 -27.38
C PHE A 61 40.79 -17.21 -27.08
N GLY A 62 40.39 -18.16 -26.25
CA GLY A 62 39.03 -18.20 -25.70
C GLY A 62 38.84 -17.05 -24.71
N SER A 63 38.32 -15.92 -25.18
CA SER A 63 37.93 -14.80 -24.32
C SER A 63 36.95 -15.29 -23.26
N ARG A 64 37.22 -14.99 -21.99
CA ARG A 64 36.36 -15.37 -20.86
C ARG A 64 35.82 -14.14 -20.17
N ILE A 65 34.58 -14.24 -19.71
CA ILE A 65 33.92 -13.20 -18.91
C ILE A 65 33.64 -13.73 -17.51
N HIS A 66 33.95 -12.93 -16.49
CA HIS A 66 33.67 -13.27 -15.10
C HIS A 66 32.36 -12.64 -14.67
N LEU A 67 31.33 -13.47 -14.44
CA LEU A 67 29.99 -13.01 -14.11
C LEU A 67 29.56 -13.51 -12.73
N ARG A 68 28.78 -12.67 -12.04
CA ARG A 68 28.04 -13.04 -10.83
C ARG A 68 26.56 -12.90 -11.12
N LEU A 69 25.86 -14.02 -11.21
CA LEU A 69 24.45 -14.09 -11.54
C LEU A 69 23.71 -14.80 -10.40
N SER A 70 22.56 -14.25 -9.98
CA SER A 70 21.70 -14.88 -8.98
C SER A 70 20.23 -14.55 -9.22
N LEU A 71 19.37 -15.52 -8.99
CA LEU A 71 17.93 -15.34 -8.89
C LEU A 71 17.56 -15.06 -7.45
N ASP A 72 17.14 -13.84 -7.15
CA ASP A 72 16.86 -13.45 -5.78
C ASP A 72 15.47 -13.92 -5.32
N GLY A 73 15.43 -15.09 -4.70
CA GLY A 73 14.22 -15.67 -4.12
C GLY A 73 13.80 -15.07 -2.77
N GLY A 74 14.69 -14.30 -2.12
CA GLY A 74 14.40 -13.68 -0.83
C GLY A 74 13.55 -12.40 -0.90
N TYR A 75 13.38 -11.79 -2.09
CA TYR A 75 12.45 -10.68 -2.29
C TYR A 75 11.05 -11.20 -2.59
N HIS A 76 10.06 -10.36 -2.31
CA HIS A 76 8.72 -10.46 -2.91
C HIS A 76 8.70 -9.61 -4.18
N VAL A 77 8.24 -10.20 -5.29
CA VAL A 77 8.04 -9.49 -6.56
C VAL A 77 6.75 -8.67 -6.44
N LEU A 78 6.91 -7.36 -6.27
CA LEU A 78 5.78 -6.44 -6.22
C LEU A 78 5.18 -6.31 -7.61
N ASP A 79 3.92 -6.68 -7.78
CA ASP A 79 3.09 -6.36 -8.95
C ASP A 79 2.02 -5.31 -8.58
N GLU A 80 1.51 -5.39 -7.36
CA GLU A 80 0.51 -4.48 -6.77
C GLU A 80 1.13 -3.31 -5.97
N ALA A 81 0.29 -2.33 -5.66
CA ALA A 81 0.63 -1.32 -4.66
C ALA A 81 0.72 -1.95 -3.26
N THR A 82 1.75 -1.58 -2.50
CA THR A 82 2.03 -2.13 -1.15
C THR A 82 0.87 -1.99 -0.16
N MET A 83 -0.01 -1.01 -0.39
CA MET A 83 -1.20 -0.74 0.43
C MET A 83 -2.37 -1.70 0.14
N TYR A 84 -2.47 -2.19 -1.10
CA TYR A 84 -3.57 -3.04 -1.59
C TYR A 84 -3.08 -4.44 -1.95
N THR A 85 -1.97 -4.86 -1.35
CA THR A 85 -1.31 -6.09 -1.75
C THR A 85 -2.06 -7.33 -1.27
N SER A 86 -2.17 -8.32 -2.15
CA SER A 86 -2.82 -9.60 -1.95
C SER A 86 -1.84 -10.72 -1.58
N ASP A 87 -0.52 -10.51 -1.80
CA ASP A 87 0.56 -11.39 -1.32
C ASP A 87 1.73 -10.57 -0.78
N VAL A 88 2.42 -11.12 0.20
CA VAL A 88 3.66 -10.54 0.75
C VAL A 88 4.76 -11.59 0.89
N ARG A 89 4.55 -12.78 0.31
CA ARG A 89 5.49 -13.89 0.41
C ARG A 89 6.73 -13.68 -0.45
N PRO A 90 7.89 -14.15 0.01
CA PRO A 90 9.08 -14.21 -0.83
C PRO A 90 8.87 -15.15 -2.02
N THR A 91 9.59 -14.92 -3.11
CA THR A 91 9.52 -15.75 -4.33
C THR A 91 9.97 -17.19 -4.06
N ALA A 92 10.94 -17.40 -3.17
CA ALA A 92 11.38 -18.74 -2.78
C ALA A 92 10.35 -19.42 -1.88
N LYS A 93 9.82 -20.56 -2.35
CA LYS A 93 8.83 -21.39 -1.64
C LYS A 93 9.35 -21.91 -0.29
N GLU A 94 10.65 -22.15 -0.16
CA GLU A 94 11.30 -22.58 1.09
C GLU A 94 11.12 -21.59 2.25
N LEU A 95 10.93 -20.31 1.92
CA LEU A 95 10.74 -19.25 2.90
C LEU A 95 9.25 -19.01 3.23
N TRP A 96 8.34 -19.79 2.64
CA TRP A 96 6.92 -19.65 2.88
C TRP A 96 6.56 -20.11 4.28
N LYS A 97 5.66 -19.37 4.90
CA LYS A 97 5.07 -19.70 6.19
C LYS A 97 3.79 -20.49 5.95
N PRO A 98 3.34 -21.32 6.91
CA PRO A 98 2.05 -21.99 6.82
C PRO A 98 0.92 -20.96 6.64
N HIS A 99 -0.13 -21.35 5.93
CA HIS A 99 -1.32 -20.53 5.80
C HIS A 99 -1.99 -20.32 7.17
N VAL A 100 -2.64 -19.18 7.32
CA VAL A 100 -3.27 -18.68 8.54
C VAL A 100 -4.79 -18.95 8.53
N GLY A 101 -5.38 -19.08 7.35
CA GLY A 101 -6.79 -19.40 7.18
C GLY A 101 -7.17 -19.66 5.72
N LEU A 102 -8.46 -19.79 5.47
CA LEU A 102 -9.03 -19.96 4.13
C LEU A 102 -10.02 -18.82 3.85
N LEU A 103 -9.87 -18.18 2.70
CA LEU A 103 -10.79 -17.17 2.20
C LEU A 103 -11.75 -17.83 1.21
N GLU A 104 -13.04 -17.76 1.49
CA GLU A 104 -14.09 -18.20 0.61
C GLU A 104 -14.83 -16.96 0.09
N ILE A 105 -14.96 -16.84 -1.24
CA ILE A 105 -15.71 -15.76 -1.89
C ILE A 105 -16.74 -16.39 -2.82
N GLY A 106 -18.01 -16.12 -2.55
CA GLY A 106 -19.12 -16.30 -3.49
C GLY A 106 -19.35 -15.00 -4.27
N ILE A 107 -19.11 -15.04 -5.57
CA ILE A 107 -19.48 -13.99 -6.52
C ILE A 107 -20.90 -14.30 -7.00
N LEU A 108 -21.89 -13.67 -6.36
CA LEU A 108 -23.30 -14.02 -6.58
C LEU A 108 -23.82 -13.38 -7.88
N GLY A 109 -23.71 -12.06 -7.98
CA GLY A 109 -24.26 -11.31 -9.11
C GLY A 109 -24.01 -9.82 -8.98
N ALA A 110 -24.49 -9.05 -9.93
CA ALA A 110 -24.53 -7.59 -9.83
C ALA A 110 -25.95 -7.09 -10.14
N THR A 111 -26.27 -5.88 -9.69
CA THR A 111 -27.57 -5.23 -9.94
C THR A 111 -27.37 -3.79 -10.36
N GLY A 112 -28.19 -3.35 -11.32
CA GLY A 112 -28.20 -1.97 -11.79
C GLY A 112 -26.90 -1.57 -12.48
N LEU A 113 -26.31 -2.48 -13.27
CA LEU A 113 -25.14 -2.16 -14.07
C LEU A 113 -25.46 -1.04 -15.07
N MET A 114 -24.52 -0.13 -15.28
CA MET A 114 -24.63 0.89 -16.32
C MET A 114 -24.59 0.20 -17.70
N PRO A 115 -25.53 0.53 -18.62
CA PRO A 115 -25.50 -0.03 -19.96
C PRO A 115 -24.24 0.43 -20.70
N MET A 116 -23.51 -0.54 -21.27
CA MET A 116 -22.26 -0.31 -21.99
C MET A 116 -22.45 -0.44 -23.51
N LYS A 117 -23.52 -1.10 -23.94
CA LYS A 117 -23.90 -1.28 -25.34
C LYS A 117 -25.31 -0.74 -25.55
N VAL A 118 -25.48 0.01 -26.64
CA VAL A 118 -26.81 0.45 -27.11
C VAL A 118 -27.08 -0.33 -28.39
N ARG A 119 -28.10 -1.19 -28.36
CA ARG A 119 -28.48 -1.98 -29.53
C ARG A 119 -29.50 -1.20 -30.35
N ASP A 120 -29.17 -0.93 -31.61
CA ASP A 120 -30.07 -0.24 -32.53
C ASP A 120 -31.43 -0.97 -32.60
N GLY A 121 -32.51 -0.23 -32.35
CA GLY A 121 -33.90 -0.71 -32.43
C GLY A 121 -34.54 -1.18 -31.11
N LYS A 122 -33.78 -1.36 -30.02
CA LYS A 122 -34.35 -1.51 -28.66
C LYS A 122 -33.73 -0.42 -27.77
N GLY A 123 -34.53 0.55 -27.34
CA GLY A 123 -34.08 1.65 -26.46
C GLY A 123 -33.61 1.24 -25.05
N SER A 124 -33.32 -0.03 -24.81
CA SER A 124 -32.77 -0.54 -23.55
C SER A 124 -31.33 -0.99 -23.80
N GLY A 125 -30.38 -0.26 -23.20
CA GLY A 125 -28.97 -0.63 -23.27
C GLY A 125 -28.66 -1.90 -22.49
N THR A 126 -27.68 -2.67 -22.95
CA THR A 126 -27.27 -3.94 -22.35
C THR A 126 -25.79 -3.93 -21.94
N ALA A 127 -25.37 -4.96 -21.20
CA ALA A 127 -23.99 -5.18 -20.80
C ALA A 127 -23.70 -6.69 -20.78
N ASP A 128 -22.52 -7.06 -21.28
CA ASP A 128 -22.00 -8.43 -21.32
C ASP A 128 -20.95 -8.58 -20.23
N SER A 129 -21.39 -8.81 -19.00
CA SER A 129 -20.54 -8.62 -17.83
C SER A 129 -19.88 -9.90 -17.33
N TYR A 130 -18.66 -9.77 -16.80
CA TYR A 130 -17.96 -10.80 -16.05
C TYR A 130 -17.15 -10.19 -14.90
N CYS A 131 -16.79 -11.02 -13.92
CA CYS A 131 -15.97 -10.62 -12.78
C CYS A 131 -14.57 -11.25 -12.86
N VAL A 132 -13.59 -10.51 -12.37
CA VAL A 132 -12.23 -11.00 -12.14
C VAL A 132 -11.90 -10.82 -10.66
N ALA A 133 -11.52 -11.91 -10.00
CA ALA A 133 -11.04 -11.87 -8.63
C ALA A 133 -9.54 -12.20 -8.60
N LYS A 134 -8.77 -11.38 -7.88
CA LYS A 134 -7.35 -11.58 -7.66
C LYS A 134 -7.07 -11.69 -6.17
N TYR A 135 -6.43 -12.81 -5.78
CA TYR A 135 -5.84 -12.97 -4.46
C TYR A 135 -4.56 -13.80 -4.53
N GLY A 136 -3.46 -13.20 -4.09
CA GLY A 136 -2.14 -13.77 -4.24
C GLY A 136 -1.75 -13.94 -5.72
N PRO A 137 -1.06 -15.04 -6.08
CA PRO A 137 -0.73 -15.31 -7.48
C PRO A 137 -1.92 -15.86 -8.29
N LYS A 138 -3.07 -16.17 -7.64
CA LYS A 138 -4.22 -16.79 -8.30
C LYS A 138 -5.15 -15.71 -8.86
N TRP A 139 -5.43 -15.83 -10.16
CA TRP A 139 -6.41 -15.03 -10.89
C TRP A 139 -7.59 -15.92 -11.26
N VAL A 140 -8.79 -15.39 -11.05
CA VAL A 140 -10.04 -16.09 -11.34
C VAL A 140 -10.91 -15.19 -12.19
N ARG A 141 -11.53 -15.76 -13.22
CA ARG A 141 -12.49 -15.08 -14.08
C ARG A 141 -13.79 -15.89 -14.11
N THR A 142 -14.91 -15.21 -13.88
CA THR A 142 -16.24 -15.82 -13.97
C THR A 142 -16.70 -15.97 -15.41
N ARG A 143 -17.77 -16.75 -15.63
CA ARG A 143 -18.44 -16.78 -16.93
C ARG A 143 -18.98 -15.40 -17.32
N THR A 144 -19.04 -15.11 -18.62
CA THR A 144 -19.70 -13.90 -19.12
C THR A 144 -21.21 -14.11 -19.17
N VAL A 145 -21.96 -13.19 -18.55
CA VAL A 145 -23.42 -13.13 -18.67
C VAL A 145 -23.75 -12.04 -19.68
N VAL A 146 -24.33 -12.44 -20.80
CA VAL A 146 -24.64 -11.54 -21.92
C VAL A 146 -25.98 -10.85 -21.75
N ASP A 147 -26.11 -9.68 -22.36
CA ASP A 147 -27.34 -8.90 -22.47
C ASP A 147 -28.09 -8.66 -21.14
N SER A 148 -27.37 -8.41 -20.04
CA SER A 148 -27.97 -8.27 -18.71
C SER A 148 -27.34 -7.17 -17.86
N LEU A 149 -28.18 -6.28 -17.33
CA LEU A 149 -27.78 -5.28 -16.32
C LEU A 149 -27.85 -5.83 -14.89
N CYS A 150 -28.33 -7.06 -14.72
CA CYS A 150 -28.45 -7.75 -13.44
C CYS A 150 -27.87 -9.18 -13.54
N PRO A 151 -26.58 -9.32 -13.87
CA PRO A 151 -25.96 -10.63 -14.10
C PRO A 151 -25.96 -11.49 -12.83
N LYS A 152 -26.12 -12.80 -13.00
CA LYS A 152 -26.01 -13.79 -11.92
C LYS A 152 -24.94 -14.84 -12.26
N TRP A 153 -23.81 -14.77 -11.57
CA TRP A 153 -22.71 -15.72 -11.73
C TRP A 153 -22.90 -16.93 -10.81
N ASN A 154 -23.18 -16.69 -9.53
CA ASN A 154 -23.31 -17.72 -8.48
C ASN A 154 -22.11 -18.67 -8.44
N GLU A 155 -20.90 -18.12 -8.53
CA GLU A 155 -19.65 -18.88 -8.52
C GLU A 155 -18.94 -18.70 -7.18
N GLN A 156 -18.36 -19.78 -6.64
CA GLN A 156 -17.64 -19.76 -5.38
C GLN A 156 -16.18 -20.17 -5.57
N TYR A 157 -15.29 -19.44 -4.91
CA TYR A 157 -13.85 -19.61 -5.01
C TYR A 157 -13.20 -19.61 -3.63
N THR A 158 -12.10 -20.36 -3.51
CA THR A 158 -11.39 -20.54 -2.24
C THR A 158 -9.88 -20.28 -2.41
N TRP A 159 -9.30 -19.56 -1.45
CA TRP A 159 -7.88 -19.24 -1.42
C TRP A 159 -7.28 -19.46 -0.04
N GLU A 160 -6.04 -19.93 0.00
CA GLU A 160 -5.25 -20.00 1.22
C GLU A 160 -4.75 -18.60 1.60
N VAL A 161 -5.10 -18.16 2.81
CA VAL A 161 -4.70 -16.86 3.36
C VAL A 161 -3.42 -17.02 4.15
N ASN A 162 -2.36 -16.37 3.71
CA ASN A 162 -1.06 -16.45 4.39
C ASN A 162 -0.82 -15.26 5.33
N ASP A 163 -1.47 -14.14 5.06
CA ASP A 163 -1.34 -12.93 5.86
C ASP A 163 -2.71 -12.22 5.97
N PRO A 164 -3.25 -12.00 7.18
CA PRO A 164 -4.55 -11.34 7.36
C PRO A 164 -4.55 -9.87 6.93
N CYS A 165 -3.38 -9.21 6.80
CA CYS A 165 -3.29 -7.81 6.38
C CYS A 165 -3.42 -7.62 4.86
N THR A 166 -3.54 -8.71 4.10
CA THR A 166 -3.69 -8.66 2.64
C THR A 166 -5.10 -8.26 2.20
N VAL A 167 -5.21 -7.81 0.95
CA VAL A 167 -6.45 -7.31 0.35
C VAL A 167 -6.82 -8.20 -0.82
N VAL A 168 -8.09 -8.61 -0.90
CA VAL A 168 -8.64 -9.23 -2.11
C VAL A 168 -9.27 -8.15 -2.98
N THR A 169 -9.00 -8.22 -4.29
CA THR A 169 -9.53 -7.28 -5.28
C THR A 169 -10.47 -8.04 -6.22
N ILE A 170 -11.68 -7.53 -6.40
CA ILE A 170 -12.68 -8.04 -7.34
C ILE A 170 -13.06 -6.91 -8.29
N GLY A 171 -12.87 -7.10 -9.60
CA GLY A 171 -13.24 -6.18 -10.66
C GLY A 171 -14.40 -6.73 -11.49
N VAL A 172 -15.24 -5.84 -12.02
CA VAL A 172 -16.33 -6.14 -12.95
C VAL A 172 -16.05 -5.43 -14.27
N PHE A 173 -16.19 -6.17 -15.37
CA PHE A 173 -15.86 -5.72 -16.71
C PHE A 173 -16.97 -6.10 -17.70
N ASP A 174 -17.10 -5.29 -18.74
CA ASP A 174 -17.91 -5.59 -19.93
C ASP A 174 -17.02 -6.25 -20.99
N ASN A 175 -17.46 -7.41 -21.48
CA ASN A 175 -16.74 -8.20 -22.45
C ASN A 175 -16.99 -7.66 -23.85
N ALA A 176 -16.01 -6.93 -24.38
CA ALA A 176 -16.09 -6.37 -25.72
C ALA A 176 -15.91 -7.45 -26.81
N ARG A 177 -15.34 -8.60 -26.46
CA ARG A 177 -15.01 -9.69 -27.41
C ARG A 177 -16.22 -10.53 -27.81
N VAL A 178 -17.34 -10.38 -27.09
CA VAL A 178 -18.63 -10.97 -27.50
C VAL A 178 -19.15 -10.27 -28.75
N ASP A 179 -18.86 -8.98 -28.89
CA ASP A 179 -19.28 -8.19 -30.03
C ASP A 179 -18.28 -8.35 -31.19
N LYS A 180 -18.69 -9.11 -32.22
CA LYS A 180 -17.89 -9.37 -33.42
C LYS A 180 -17.68 -8.13 -34.29
N SER A 181 -18.35 -7.02 -34.00
CA SER A 181 -18.20 -5.76 -34.74
C SER A 181 -16.85 -5.07 -34.49
N ASN A 182 -16.19 -5.36 -33.37
CA ASN A 182 -15.04 -4.58 -32.92
C ASN A 182 -13.70 -5.20 -33.36
N SER A 183 -12.94 -4.50 -34.20
CA SER A 183 -11.66 -4.98 -34.75
C SER A 183 -10.52 -5.05 -33.71
N ASN A 184 -10.64 -4.33 -32.60
CA ASN A 184 -9.70 -4.40 -31.48
C ASN A 184 -10.46 -4.36 -30.13
N PRO A 185 -11.03 -5.50 -29.70
CA PRO A 185 -11.92 -5.54 -28.55
C PRO A 185 -11.15 -5.27 -27.24
N ARG A 186 -11.45 -4.13 -26.60
CA ARG A 186 -10.98 -3.76 -25.27
C ARG A 186 -12.10 -3.86 -24.27
N ASP A 187 -11.90 -4.61 -23.20
CA ASP A 187 -12.92 -4.80 -22.18
C ASP A 187 -13.14 -3.50 -21.39
N ALA A 188 -14.39 -3.07 -21.28
CA ALA A 188 -14.71 -1.82 -20.60
C ALA A 188 -14.82 -2.05 -19.08
N ARG A 189 -14.29 -1.10 -18.30
CA ARG A 189 -14.19 -1.20 -16.84
C ARG A 189 -15.51 -0.74 -16.22
N ILE A 190 -16.22 -1.63 -15.51
CA ILE A 190 -17.45 -1.28 -14.80
C ILE A 190 -17.16 -0.87 -13.36
N GLY A 191 -16.23 -1.52 -12.67
CA GLY A 191 -15.80 -1.10 -11.33
C GLY A 191 -14.97 -2.14 -10.60
N LYS A 192 -14.48 -1.77 -9.41
CA LYS A 192 -13.69 -2.64 -8.55
C LYS A 192 -14.08 -2.50 -7.09
N VAL A 193 -13.92 -3.58 -6.34
CA VAL A 193 -14.16 -3.69 -4.92
C VAL A 193 -12.90 -4.27 -4.28
N ARG A 194 -12.47 -3.66 -3.17
CA ARG A 194 -11.35 -4.14 -2.36
C ARG A 194 -11.83 -4.47 -0.97
N ILE A 195 -11.45 -5.64 -0.48
CA ILE A 195 -11.79 -6.09 0.86
C ILE A 195 -10.51 -6.48 1.57
N ARG A 196 -10.16 -5.75 2.62
CA ARG A 196 -9.03 -6.10 3.49
C ARG A 196 -9.45 -7.21 4.44
N LEU A 197 -8.71 -8.32 4.44
CA LEU A 197 -9.03 -9.51 5.22
C LEU A 197 -9.05 -9.24 6.73
N SER A 198 -8.19 -8.35 7.23
CA SER A 198 -8.12 -7.99 8.65
C SER A 198 -9.37 -7.30 9.19
N THR A 199 -10.29 -6.89 8.31
CA THR A 199 -11.56 -6.26 8.71
C THR A 199 -12.71 -7.26 8.83
N LEU A 200 -12.50 -8.50 8.37
CA LEU A 200 -13.48 -9.58 8.43
C LEU A 200 -13.38 -10.31 9.77
N GLU A 201 -14.53 -10.61 10.37
CA GLU A 201 -14.61 -11.53 11.51
C GLU A 201 -14.42 -12.98 11.02
N THR A 202 -13.62 -13.76 11.77
CA THR A 202 -13.42 -15.19 11.46
C THR A 202 -14.72 -15.97 11.59
N GLU A 203 -14.96 -16.93 10.70
CA GLU A 203 -16.15 -17.79 10.62
C GLU A 203 -17.47 -17.08 10.33
N ARG A 204 -17.45 -15.76 10.11
CA ARG A 204 -18.65 -15.01 9.75
C ARG A 204 -18.76 -14.89 8.23
N VAL A 205 -19.94 -15.18 7.71
CA VAL A 205 -20.28 -14.95 6.30
C VAL A 205 -20.83 -13.54 6.17
N TYR A 206 -20.18 -12.74 5.33
CA TYR A 206 -20.62 -11.40 4.97
C TYR A 206 -21.27 -11.43 3.60
N THR A 207 -22.60 -11.33 3.56
CA THR A 207 -23.38 -11.13 2.33
C THR A 207 -23.74 -9.66 2.22
N HIS A 208 -23.14 -8.94 1.28
CA HIS A 208 -23.36 -7.51 1.12
C HIS A 208 -23.25 -7.06 -0.35
N SER A 209 -24.02 -6.03 -0.71
CA SER A 209 -23.97 -5.35 -2.00
C SER A 209 -22.92 -4.23 -1.94
N TYR A 210 -21.84 -4.35 -2.69
CA TYR A 210 -20.77 -3.36 -2.75
C TYR A 210 -21.00 -2.41 -3.93
N PRO A 211 -21.02 -1.08 -3.73
CA PRO A 211 -21.19 -0.16 -4.85
C PRO A 211 -19.97 -0.20 -5.77
N LEU A 212 -20.23 -0.35 -7.06
CA LEU A 212 -19.22 -0.24 -8.11
C LEU A 212 -19.05 1.23 -8.48
N LEU A 213 -17.82 1.70 -8.38
CA LEU A 213 -17.45 3.08 -8.62
C LEU A 213 -16.33 3.12 -9.66
N VAL A 214 -16.54 3.90 -10.72
CA VAL A 214 -15.54 4.16 -11.75
C VAL A 214 -15.40 5.65 -11.98
N PHE A 215 -14.16 6.07 -12.19
CA PHE A 215 -13.85 7.39 -12.68
C PHE A 215 -14.11 7.43 -14.19
N HIS A 216 -14.96 8.37 -14.59
CA HIS A 216 -15.12 8.79 -15.98
C HIS A 216 -14.61 10.22 -16.10
N ALA A 217 -14.29 10.73 -17.30
CA ALA A 217 -13.83 12.12 -17.48
C ALA A 217 -14.79 13.19 -16.89
N THR A 218 -16.07 12.84 -16.67
CA THR A 218 -17.12 13.71 -16.14
C THR A 218 -17.32 13.62 -14.62
N GLY A 219 -16.59 12.75 -13.93
CA GLY A 219 -16.74 12.52 -12.48
C GLY A 219 -16.81 11.04 -12.10
N VAL A 220 -16.95 10.77 -10.81
CA VAL A 220 -17.24 9.42 -10.32
C VAL A 220 -18.69 9.07 -10.59
N LYS A 221 -18.91 7.99 -11.33
CA LYS A 221 -20.25 7.44 -11.54
C LYS A 221 -20.37 6.12 -10.77
N LYS A 222 -21.51 5.95 -10.10
CA LYS A 222 -21.93 4.66 -9.57
C LYS A 222 -22.46 3.84 -10.74
N THR A 223 -21.75 2.78 -11.08
CA THR A 223 -21.97 1.95 -12.27
C THR A 223 -22.73 0.67 -11.95
N GLY A 224 -23.09 0.43 -10.69
CA GLY A 224 -23.91 -0.69 -10.24
C GLY A 224 -23.58 -1.10 -8.81
N GLU A 225 -24.11 -2.25 -8.38
CA GLU A 225 -23.80 -2.89 -7.11
C GLU A 225 -23.43 -4.35 -7.32
N LEU A 226 -22.31 -4.80 -6.72
CA LEU A 226 -21.81 -6.16 -6.79
C LEU A 226 -22.16 -6.92 -5.51
N HIS A 227 -22.89 -8.02 -5.64
CA HIS A 227 -23.29 -8.89 -4.53
C HIS A 227 -22.22 -9.93 -4.27
N LEU A 228 -21.57 -9.84 -3.11
CA LEU A 228 -20.52 -10.76 -2.68
C LEU A 228 -20.90 -11.43 -1.37
N ALA A 229 -20.56 -12.72 -1.26
CA ALA A 229 -20.53 -13.47 -0.03
C ALA A 229 -19.07 -13.73 0.34
N VAL A 230 -18.56 -13.20 1.45
CA VAL A 230 -17.16 -13.37 1.86
C VAL A 230 -17.09 -14.01 3.23
N ARG A 231 -16.31 -15.08 3.37
CA ARG A 231 -16.04 -15.76 4.64
C ARG A 231 -14.54 -15.96 4.81
N LEU A 232 -14.03 -15.61 5.99
CA LEU A 232 -12.66 -15.96 6.39
C LEU A 232 -12.74 -17.09 7.42
N SER A 233 -12.41 -18.31 6.99
CA SER A 233 -12.37 -19.49 7.85
C SER A 233 -11.04 -19.55 8.61
N ARG A 234 -11.12 -19.93 9.89
CA ARG A 234 -10.02 -19.87 10.84
C ARG A 234 -9.09 -21.06 10.63
N GLY A 235 -7.80 -20.79 10.41
CA GLY A 235 -6.73 -21.78 10.59
C GLY A 235 -6.25 -21.78 12.05
N ASN A 236 -5.02 -21.33 12.28
CA ASN A 236 -4.44 -21.23 13.62
C ASN A 236 -4.45 -19.77 14.12
N ALA A 237 -5.24 -19.50 15.18
CA ALA A 237 -5.34 -18.17 15.77
C ALA A 237 -4.00 -17.64 16.31
N VAL A 238 -3.15 -18.51 16.86
CA VAL A 238 -1.82 -18.14 17.36
C VAL A 238 -0.94 -17.65 16.21
N ASN A 239 -0.95 -18.38 15.08
CA ASN A 239 -0.23 -17.97 13.88
C ASN A 239 -0.77 -16.63 13.35
N MET A 240 -2.09 -16.43 13.36
CA MET A 240 -2.72 -15.18 12.95
C MET A 240 -2.25 -13.99 13.81
N PHE A 241 -2.27 -14.12 15.14
CA PHE A 241 -1.79 -13.07 16.04
C PHE A 241 -0.28 -12.83 15.90
N GLN A 242 0.50 -13.89 15.70
CA GLN A 242 1.94 -13.78 15.50
C GLN A 242 2.28 -13.00 14.21
N MET A 243 1.48 -13.14 13.15
CA MET A 243 1.70 -12.39 11.89
C MET A 243 1.67 -10.88 12.11
N TYR A 244 0.83 -10.36 13.01
CA TYR A 244 0.81 -8.92 13.32
C TYR A 244 2.13 -8.41 13.91
N THR A 245 2.93 -9.26 14.54
CA THR A 245 4.23 -8.85 15.12
C THR A 245 5.39 -8.92 14.14
N LEU A 246 5.17 -9.52 12.96
CA LEU A 246 6.19 -9.74 11.94
C LEU A 246 6.20 -8.58 10.94
N PRO A 247 7.34 -8.29 10.28
CA PRO A 247 7.37 -7.31 9.19
C PRO A 247 6.39 -7.69 8.07
N LEU A 248 5.89 -6.69 7.34
CA LEU A 248 4.98 -6.89 6.21
C LEU A 248 5.71 -7.58 5.04
N LEU A 249 6.85 -7.04 4.63
CA LEU A 249 7.64 -7.58 3.52
C LEU A 249 8.67 -8.62 4.00
N PRO A 250 9.20 -9.46 3.09
CA PRO A 250 10.32 -10.35 3.38
C PRO A 250 11.57 -9.61 3.86
N LYS A 251 12.44 -10.33 4.57
CA LYS A 251 13.63 -9.76 5.21
C LYS A 251 14.55 -8.99 4.23
N MET A 252 14.69 -9.47 2.99
CA MET A 252 15.56 -8.86 1.98
C MET A 252 15.22 -7.41 1.69
N HIS A 253 13.92 -7.05 1.65
CA HIS A 253 13.46 -5.68 1.42
C HIS A 253 13.92 -4.69 2.49
N TYR A 254 14.31 -5.16 3.68
CA TYR A 254 14.84 -4.32 4.76
C TYR A 254 16.36 -4.35 4.86
N THR A 255 17.00 -5.48 4.54
CA THR A 255 18.46 -5.60 4.60
C THR A 255 19.14 -4.98 3.39
N GLN A 256 18.53 -5.10 2.21
CA GLN A 256 18.98 -4.56 0.93
C GLN A 256 17.77 -3.86 0.26
N PRO A 257 17.42 -2.63 0.65
CA PRO A 257 16.27 -1.95 0.08
C PRO A 257 16.49 -1.66 -1.41
N LEU A 258 15.47 -1.97 -2.23
CA LEU A 258 15.47 -1.61 -3.65
C LEU A 258 15.19 -0.11 -3.81
N GLY A 259 15.88 0.54 -4.75
CA GLY A 259 15.60 1.93 -5.09
C GLY A 259 14.21 2.11 -5.71
N VAL A 260 13.60 3.28 -5.51
CA VAL A 260 12.21 3.57 -5.94
C VAL A 260 12.03 3.34 -7.45
N HIS A 261 12.91 3.91 -8.27
CA HIS A 261 12.88 3.72 -9.74
C HIS A 261 13.04 2.25 -10.15
N LEU A 262 13.82 1.48 -9.40
CA LEU A 262 14.00 0.06 -9.69
C LEU A 262 12.72 -0.71 -9.39
N ILE A 263 12.04 -0.42 -8.28
CA ILE A 263 10.75 -1.03 -7.93
C ILE A 263 9.71 -0.75 -9.02
N GLU A 264 9.62 0.50 -9.50
CA GLU A 264 8.70 0.88 -10.59
C GLU A 264 9.00 0.12 -11.88
N ARG A 265 10.27 0.03 -12.28
CA ARG A 265 10.68 -0.74 -13.46
C ARG A 265 10.36 -2.23 -13.32
N LEU A 266 10.62 -2.83 -12.17
CA LEU A 266 10.32 -4.24 -11.90
C LEU A 266 8.80 -4.51 -11.89
N ARG A 267 8.01 -3.59 -11.34
CA ARG A 267 6.54 -3.65 -11.37
C ARG A 267 6.01 -3.64 -12.80
N TYR A 268 6.51 -2.72 -13.63
CA TYR A 268 6.13 -2.65 -15.04
C TYR A 268 6.50 -3.94 -15.81
N GLN A 269 7.70 -4.48 -15.58
CA GLN A 269 8.12 -5.76 -16.17
C GLN A 269 7.21 -6.92 -15.72
N THR A 270 6.87 -6.98 -14.42
CA THR A 270 5.97 -8.00 -13.87
C THR A 270 4.59 -7.90 -14.49
N LEU A 271 4.05 -6.68 -14.62
CA LEU A 271 2.76 -6.44 -15.25
C LEU A 271 2.73 -6.94 -16.70
N ASN A 272 3.76 -6.64 -17.49
CA ASN A 272 3.85 -7.11 -18.86
C ASN A 272 3.91 -8.65 -18.94
N ALA A 273 4.67 -9.28 -18.05
CA ALA A 273 4.75 -10.74 -17.99
C ALA A 273 3.41 -11.39 -17.60
N VAL A 274 2.71 -10.83 -16.60
CA VAL A 274 1.39 -11.31 -16.17
C VAL A 274 0.35 -11.09 -17.26
N ALA A 275 0.32 -9.92 -17.90
CA ALA A 275 -0.60 -9.61 -18.99
C ALA A 275 -0.39 -10.55 -20.19
N ALA A 276 0.86 -10.81 -20.59
CA ALA A 276 1.18 -11.74 -21.69
C ALA A 276 0.83 -13.20 -21.37
N ARG A 277 0.82 -13.59 -20.09
CA ARG A 277 0.39 -14.93 -19.66
C ARG A 277 -1.14 -15.03 -19.64
N LEU A 278 -1.82 -14.04 -19.09
CA LEU A 278 -3.28 -14.05 -18.95
C LEU A 278 -4.01 -13.79 -20.28
N SER A 279 -3.36 -13.15 -21.26
CA SER A 279 -3.91 -13.03 -22.62
C SER A 279 -4.00 -14.36 -23.36
N ARG A 280 -3.17 -15.34 -22.98
CA ARG A 280 -3.16 -16.71 -23.52
C ARG A 280 -4.01 -17.70 -22.70
N ALA A 281 -4.61 -17.25 -21.60
CA ALA A 281 -5.48 -18.09 -20.78
C ALA A 281 -6.83 -18.32 -21.46
N GLU A 282 -7.53 -19.39 -21.09
CA GLU A 282 -8.90 -19.66 -21.54
C GLU A 282 -9.85 -19.52 -20.35
N PRO A 283 -10.77 -18.53 -20.33
CA PRO A 283 -10.97 -17.48 -21.33
C PRO A 283 -9.99 -16.29 -21.16
N PRO A 284 -9.56 -15.63 -22.25
CA PRO A 284 -8.43 -14.70 -22.24
C PRO A 284 -8.73 -13.37 -21.57
N LEU A 285 -7.82 -12.88 -20.72
CA LEU A 285 -7.92 -11.58 -20.06
C LEU A 285 -7.12 -10.52 -20.84
N GLY A 286 -7.73 -9.37 -21.09
CA GLY A 286 -7.08 -8.23 -21.71
C GLY A 286 -5.99 -7.59 -20.84
N ARG A 287 -5.06 -6.89 -21.47
CA ARG A 287 -4.01 -6.13 -20.77
C ARG A 287 -4.62 -5.03 -19.90
N GLU A 288 -5.67 -4.39 -20.40
CA GLU A 288 -6.46 -3.35 -19.73
C GLU A 288 -7.11 -3.85 -18.42
N VAL A 289 -7.53 -5.12 -18.39
CA VAL A 289 -8.10 -5.77 -17.21
C VAL A 289 -7.02 -5.98 -16.15
N VAL A 290 -5.85 -6.46 -16.56
CA VAL A 290 -4.70 -6.68 -15.68
C VAL A 290 -4.19 -5.35 -15.11
N GLU A 291 -4.04 -4.32 -15.94
CA GLU A 291 -3.62 -2.97 -15.52
C GLU A 291 -4.59 -2.37 -14.49
N TYR A 292 -5.90 -2.52 -14.71
CA TYR A 292 -6.90 -2.02 -13.79
C TYR A 292 -6.95 -2.78 -12.47
N MET A 293 -6.76 -4.11 -12.50
CA MET A 293 -6.73 -4.94 -11.28
C MET A 293 -5.47 -4.71 -10.44
N LEU A 294 -4.32 -4.40 -11.07
CA LEU A 294 -3.03 -4.18 -10.39
C LEU A 294 -2.79 -2.73 -9.91
N ASP A 295 -3.68 -1.79 -10.23
CA ASP A 295 -3.50 -0.35 -10.00
C ASP A 295 -2.16 0.19 -10.51
N HIS A 296 -1.86 -0.05 -11.79
CA HIS A 296 -0.62 0.44 -12.40
C HIS A 296 -0.42 1.96 -12.20
N ASP A 297 -1.51 2.74 -12.33
CA ASP A 297 -1.48 4.21 -12.28
C ASP A 297 -1.58 4.76 -10.84
N PHE A 298 -1.38 3.93 -9.81
CA PHE A 298 -1.42 4.41 -8.42
C PHE A 298 -0.33 5.43 -8.11
N HIS A 299 0.87 5.26 -8.70
CA HIS A 299 2.02 6.12 -8.45
C HIS A 299 2.00 7.43 -9.24
N VAL A 300 1.11 7.54 -10.24
CA VAL A 300 0.93 8.79 -10.97
C VAL A 300 0.36 9.83 -10.01
N TRP A 301 0.99 11.00 -10.01
CA TRP A 301 0.57 12.11 -9.18
C TRP A 301 -0.86 12.52 -9.56
N SER A 302 -1.70 12.79 -8.56
CA SER A 302 -3.04 13.33 -8.78
C SER A 302 -3.35 14.37 -7.71
N MET A 303 -3.98 15.46 -8.13
CA MET A 303 -4.39 16.52 -7.22
C MET A 303 -5.43 16.02 -6.19
N ARG A 304 -6.40 15.22 -6.63
CA ARG A 304 -7.48 14.69 -5.79
C ARG A 304 -6.96 13.81 -4.67
N ARG A 305 -6.09 12.82 -4.95
CA ARG A 305 -5.50 11.96 -3.90
C ARG A 305 -4.67 12.78 -2.92
N SER A 306 -3.96 13.80 -3.39
CA SER A 306 -3.18 14.71 -2.56
C SER A 306 -4.07 15.49 -1.59
N LYS A 307 -5.19 16.06 -2.07
CA LYS A 307 -6.20 16.71 -1.23
C LYS A 307 -6.81 15.75 -0.21
N ALA A 308 -7.19 14.53 -0.63
CA ALA A 308 -7.75 13.53 0.27
C ALA A 308 -6.77 13.16 1.39
N ASN A 309 -5.49 12.97 1.07
CA ASN A 309 -4.46 12.71 2.09
C ASN A 309 -4.23 13.92 3.00
N PHE A 310 -4.30 15.15 2.49
CA PHE A 310 -4.21 16.36 3.30
C PHE A 310 -5.38 16.49 4.28
N PHE A 311 -6.63 16.31 3.84
CA PHE A 311 -7.78 16.35 4.75
C PHE A 311 -7.76 15.23 5.78
N ARG A 312 -7.28 14.03 5.41
CA ARG A 312 -7.01 12.95 6.36
C ARG A 312 -5.99 13.37 7.42
N LEU A 313 -4.92 14.08 7.04
CA LEU A 313 -3.94 14.61 7.98
C LEU A 313 -4.55 15.68 8.89
N VAL A 314 -5.31 16.63 8.34
CA VAL A 314 -6.02 17.68 9.11
C VAL A 314 -6.96 17.06 10.15
N ASN A 315 -7.67 15.98 9.80
CA ASN A 315 -8.52 15.24 10.74
C ASN A 315 -7.74 14.55 11.86
N VAL A 316 -6.48 14.16 11.64
CA VAL A 316 -5.62 13.65 12.70
C VAL A 316 -5.16 14.80 13.59
N VAL A 317 -4.76 15.93 13.02
CA VAL A 317 -4.33 17.12 13.77
C VAL A 317 -5.49 17.72 14.58
N SER A 318 -6.72 17.70 14.07
CA SER A 318 -7.90 18.22 14.79
C SER A 318 -8.18 17.44 16.09
N SER A 319 -7.78 16.17 16.17
CA SER A 319 -7.86 15.40 17.42
C SER A 319 -6.92 15.95 18.51
N LEU A 320 -5.73 16.46 18.13
CA LEU A 320 -4.82 17.16 19.04
C LEU A 320 -5.40 18.51 19.47
N VAL A 321 -6.05 19.22 18.55
CA VAL A 321 -6.75 20.48 18.86
C VAL A 321 -7.88 20.25 19.86
N TRP A 322 -8.61 19.14 19.76
CA TRP A 322 -9.63 18.78 20.75
C TRP A 322 -9.03 18.56 22.15
N VAL A 323 -7.88 17.89 22.25
CA VAL A 323 -7.16 17.73 23.54
C VAL A 323 -6.71 19.08 24.09
N ALA A 324 -6.14 19.96 23.25
CA ALA A 324 -5.74 21.29 23.67
C ALA A 324 -6.93 22.12 24.17
N ARG A 325 -8.07 22.06 23.47
CA ARG A 325 -9.31 22.71 23.90
C ARG A 325 -9.87 22.10 25.19
N LEU A 326 -9.72 20.80 25.40
CA LEU A 326 -10.12 20.15 26.65
C LEU A 326 -9.31 20.73 27.82
N VAL A 327 -7.99 20.82 27.68
CA VAL A 327 -7.11 21.40 28.70
C VAL A 327 -7.47 22.86 28.98
N GLU A 328 -7.74 23.65 27.93
CA GLU A 328 -8.16 25.05 28.08
C GLU A 328 -9.54 25.16 28.74
N ALA A 329 -10.47 24.26 28.44
CA ALA A 329 -11.77 24.19 29.09
C ALA A 329 -11.66 23.85 30.59
N MET A 330 -10.73 22.95 30.95
CA MET A 330 -10.45 22.63 32.35
C MET A 330 -9.82 23.82 33.08
N ARG A 331 -8.89 24.54 32.42
CA ARG A 331 -8.19 25.72 32.94
C ARG A 331 -9.12 26.92 33.13
N SER A 332 -10.08 27.12 32.24
CA SER A 332 -11.03 28.24 32.28
C SER A 332 -12.18 28.05 33.30
N TRP A 333 -12.23 26.92 34.01
CA TRP A 333 -13.24 26.61 35.04
C TRP A 333 -14.69 26.76 34.57
N THR A 334 -14.94 26.67 33.26
CA THR A 334 -16.28 26.78 32.66
C THR A 334 -17.27 25.74 33.19
N LYS A 335 -16.77 24.57 33.61
CA LYS A 335 -17.54 23.51 34.29
C LYS A 335 -16.87 23.18 35.63
N PRO A 336 -17.27 23.84 36.73
CA PRO A 336 -16.52 23.79 37.99
C PRO A 336 -16.39 22.36 38.54
N VAL A 337 -17.44 21.54 38.46
CA VAL A 337 -17.43 20.14 38.94
C VAL A 337 -16.44 19.27 38.14
N CYS A 338 -16.34 19.46 36.83
CA CYS A 338 -15.38 18.71 36.02
C CYS A 338 -13.95 19.17 36.31
N SER A 339 -13.74 20.48 36.47
CA SER A 339 -12.42 21.07 36.77
C SER A 339 -11.91 20.63 38.14
N THR A 340 -12.76 20.58 39.17
CA THR A 340 -12.37 20.07 40.50
C THR A 340 -11.96 18.60 40.44
N VAL A 341 -12.74 17.73 39.77
CA VAL A 341 -12.40 16.31 39.61
C VAL A 341 -11.08 16.14 38.85
N PHE A 342 -10.87 16.90 37.77
CA PHE A 342 -9.63 16.86 37.00
C PHE A 342 -8.42 17.27 37.84
N VAL A 343 -8.53 18.34 38.64
CA VAL A 343 -7.46 18.78 39.55
C VAL A 343 -7.21 17.74 40.64
N ALA A 344 -8.25 17.12 41.21
CA ALA A 344 -8.10 16.06 42.20
C ALA A 344 -7.37 14.83 41.64
N VAL A 345 -7.75 14.38 40.43
CA VAL A 345 -7.06 13.29 39.72
C VAL A 345 -5.63 13.66 39.38
N PHE A 346 -5.39 14.90 38.93
CA PHE A 346 -4.05 15.40 38.65
C PHE A 346 -3.15 15.39 39.90
N LEU A 347 -3.64 15.92 41.03
CA LEU A 347 -2.93 15.90 42.31
C LEU A 347 -2.64 14.47 42.79
N PHE A 348 -3.61 13.56 42.66
CA PHE A 348 -3.42 12.15 42.99
C PHE A 348 -2.34 11.48 42.13
N MET A 349 -2.29 11.77 40.83
CA MET A 349 -1.25 11.26 39.92
C MET A 349 0.15 11.85 40.22
N VAL A 350 0.22 13.10 40.70
CA VAL A 350 1.47 13.73 41.14
C VAL A 350 1.99 13.10 42.43
N LEU A 351 1.10 12.74 43.36
CA LEU A 351 1.46 12.08 44.63
C LEU A 351 1.95 10.64 44.41
N PHE A 352 1.48 9.96 43.36
CA PHE A 352 1.86 8.58 43.03
C PHE A 352 2.32 8.44 41.58
N PRO A 353 3.54 8.90 41.24
CA PRO A 353 4.03 8.91 39.86
C PRO A 353 4.16 7.51 39.24
N GLU A 354 4.35 6.48 40.06
CA GLU A 354 4.38 5.07 39.62
C GLU A 354 3.05 4.62 38.99
N LEU A 355 1.93 5.28 39.32
CA LEU A 355 0.60 4.95 38.83
C LEU A 355 0.26 5.65 37.50
N ILE A 356 1.05 6.62 37.04
CA ILE A 356 0.79 7.35 35.79
C ILE A 356 0.76 6.40 34.59
N LEU A 357 1.76 5.53 34.47
CA LEU A 357 1.87 4.62 33.32
C LEU A 357 0.81 3.50 33.36
N PRO A 358 0.56 2.82 34.52
CA PRO A 358 -0.57 1.90 34.66
C PRO A 358 -1.93 2.53 34.36
N SER A 359 -2.20 3.73 34.89
CA SER A 359 -3.49 4.41 34.66
C SER A 359 -3.69 4.82 33.21
N LEU A 360 -2.64 5.25 32.50
CA LEU A 360 -2.68 5.51 31.07
C LEU A 360 -3.03 4.25 30.27
N PHE A 361 -2.41 3.10 30.59
CA PHE A 361 -2.72 1.83 29.93
C PHE A 361 -4.13 1.33 30.25
N LEU A 362 -4.58 1.44 31.51
CA LEU A 362 -5.95 1.10 31.90
C LEU A 362 -6.97 2.01 31.22
N TYR A 363 -6.69 3.31 31.11
CA TYR A 363 -7.53 4.25 30.37
C TYR A 363 -7.60 3.87 28.90
N ALA A 364 -6.46 3.60 28.25
CA ALA A 364 -6.43 3.16 26.85
C ALA A 364 -7.19 1.84 26.64
N ALA A 365 -7.05 0.89 27.56
CA ALA A 365 -7.78 -0.38 27.54
C ALA A 365 -9.29 -0.18 27.73
N ALA A 366 -9.70 0.63 28.71
CA ALA A 366 -11.10 0.95 28.96
C ALA A 366 -11.75 1.68 27.78
N VAL A 367 -11.05 2.66 27.18
CA VAL A 367 -11.49 3.32 25.95
C VAL A 367 -11.59 2.32 24.80
N GLY A 368 -10.64 1.39 24.66
CA GLY A 368 -10.68 0.32 23.66
C GLY A 368 -11.89 -0.60 23.82
N VAL A 369 -12.13 -1.10 25.04
CA VAL A 369 -13.29 -1.96 25.39
C VAL A 369 -14.61 -1.20 25.21
N TRP A 370 -14.66 0.07 25.57
CA TRP A 370 -15.84 0.90 25.36
C TRP A 370 -16.13 1.10 23.87
N ARG A 371 -15.10 1.39 23.08
CA ARG A 371 -15.22 1.56 21.62
C ARG A 371 -15.56 0.27 20.89
N PHE A 372 -15.21 -0.89 21.44
CA PHE A 372 -15.58 -2.20 20.88
C PHE A 372 -17.10 -2.34 20.68
N ARG A 373 -17.92 -1.76 21.58
CA ARG A 373 -19.39 -1.78 21.46
C ARG A 373 -19.90 -0.99 20.24
N LYS A 374 -19.17 0.05 19.83
CA LYS A 374 -19.49 0.91 18.68
C LYS A 374 -18.69 0.55 17.43
N ARG A 375 -18.10 -0.65 17.38
CA ARG A 375 -17.27 -1.07 16.24
C ARG A 375 -18.12 -1.21 14.96
N PRO A 376 -17.57 -0.86 13.78
CA PRO A 376 -18.24 -1.15 12.52
C PRO A 376 -18.43 -2.67 12.38
N ARG A 377 -19.64 -3.10 11.99
CA ARG A 377 -19.98 -4.51 11.82
C ARG A 377 -19.84 -5.01 10.38
N HIS A 378 -19.70 -4.10 9.43
CA HIS A 378 -19.52 -4.41 8.02
C HIS A 378 -18.11 -4.01 7.60
N PRO A 379 -17.47 -4.79 6.71
CA PRO A 379 -16.18 -4.42 6.17
C PRO A 379 -16.29 -3.07 5.44
N PRO A 380 -15.28 -2.18 5.60
CA PRO A 380 -15.27 -0.92 4.89
C PRO A 380 -15.26 -1.19 3.38
N HIS A 381 -16.07 -0.42 2.64
CA HIS A 381 -16.06 -0.42 1.18
C HIS A 381 -15.33 0.83 0.67
N MET A 382 -15.10 0.89 -0.64
CA MET A 382 -14.54 2.06 -1.28
C MET A 382 -15.52 3.23 -1.15
N ASP A 383 -15.05 4.35 -0.62
CA ASP A 383 -15.88 5.51 -0.27
C ASP A 383 -15.53 6.71 -1.15
N ALA A 384 -16.51 7.18 -1.93
CA ALA A 384 -16.36 8.37 -2.77
C ALA A 384 -16.05 9.63 -1.95
N ARG A 385 -16.68 9.79 -0.77
CA ARG A 385 -16.47 10.94 0.11
C ARG A 385 -15.05 11.03 0.66
N ILE A 386 -14.52 9.93 1.19
CA ILE A 386 -13.17 9.89 1.77
C ILE A 386 -12.13 10.13 0.67
N SER A 387 -12.43 9.69 -0.55
CA SER A 387 -11.60 9.88 -1.75
C SER A 387 -11.72 11.26 -2.39
N HIS A 388 -12.52 12.17 -1.81
CA HIS A 388 -12.90 13.47 -2.38
C HIS A 388 -13.43 13.37 -3.82
N ALA A 389 -14.06 12.24 -4.16
CA ALA A 389 -14.51 11.91 -5.50
C ALA A 389 -15.83 12.61 -5.90
N GLU A 390 -16.63 13.04 -4.92
CA GLU A 390 -17.91 13.75 -5.14
C GLU A 390 -17.72 15.26 -5.41
N THR A 391 -16.57 15.83 -5.04
CA THR A 391 -16.29 17.28 -5.14
C THR A 391 -15.16 17.59 -6.13
N VAL A 392 -14.94 16.72 -7.12
CA VAL A 392 -13.82 16.82 -8.07
C VAL A 392 -14.20 17.75 -9.22
N PHE A 393 -13.30 18.67 -9.56
CA PHE A 393 -13.43 19.47 -10.77
C PHE A 393 -13.05 18.64 -12.00
N PRO A 394 -13.75 18.76 -13.14
CA PRO A 394 -13.46 17.98 -14.36
C PRO A 394 -11.98 18.00 -14.77
N ASP A 395 -11.30 19.14 -14.64
CA ASP A 395 -9.89 19.30 -14.98
C ASP A 395 -8.93 18.52 -14.05
N GLU A 396 -9.30 18.25 -12.79
CA GLU A 396 -8.51 17.39 -11.90
C GLU A 396 -8.62 15.92 -12.29
N LEU A 397 -9.73 15.57 -12.93
CA LEU A 397 -9.98 14.21 -13.39
C LEU A 397 -9.35 13.99 -14.77
N ASP A 398 -9.38 15.01 -15.61
CA ASP A 398 -8.63 15.06 -16.87
C ASP A 398 -7.13 14.85 -16.67
N GLU A 399 -6.57 15.30 -15.54
CA GLU A 399 -5.18 15.03 -15.15
C GLU A 399 -4.92 13.56 -14.84
N GLU A 400 -5.85 12.84 -14.21
CA GLU A 400 -5.69 11.40 -13.92
C GLU A 400 -5.75 10.54 -15.19
N PHE A 401 -6.35 11.05 -16.27
CA PHE A 401 -6.44 10.39 -17.57
C PHE A 401 -5.42 10.90 -18.59
N ASP A 402 -4.60 11.89 -18.23
CA ASP A 402 -3.56 12.42 -19.09
C ASP A 402 -2.34 11.49 -19.11
N THR A 403 -1.67 11.40 -20.26
CA THR A 403 -0.44 10.61 -20.36
C THR A 403 0.71 11.34 -19.69
N PHE A 404 1.78 10.60 -19.37
CA PHE A 404 3.05 11.19 -18.98
C PHE A 404 4.10 10.89 -20.06
N PRO A 405 4.66 11.90 -20.77
CA PRO A 405 4.41 13.34 -20.67
C PRO A 405 3.01 13.77 -21.14
N THR A 406 2.56 14.94 -20.67
CA THR A 406 1.21 15.47 -20.91
C THR A 406 0.90 15.62 -22.39
N SER A 407 -0.29 15.16 -22.80
CA SER A 407 -0.79 15.37 -24.16
C SER A 407 -1.59 16.67 -24.30
N ARG A 408 -1.69 17.47 -23.22
CA ARG A 408 -2.52 18.68 -23.18
C ARG A 408 -1.74 19.93 -23.61
N GLY A 409 -2.48 20.91 -24.11
CA GLY A 409 -1.93 22.19 -24.54
C GLY A 409 -1.31 23.00 -23.38
N PHE A 410 -0.41 23.91 -23.74
CA PHE A 410 0.37 24.72 -22.79
C PHE A 410 -0.49 25.49 -21.76
N GLU A 411 -1.65 26.03 -22.17
CA GLU A 411 -2.52 26.80 -21.27
C GLU A 411 -3.09 25.95 -20.12
N VAL A 412 -3.47 24.70 -20.40
CA VAL A 412 -3.97 23.77 -19.39
C VAL A 412 -2.85 23.41 -18.41
N VAL A 413 -1.64 23.20 -18.92
CA VAL A 413 -0.45 22.95 -18.08
C VAL A 413 -0.15 24.14 -17.18
N ARG A 414 -0.19 25.36 -17.71
CA ARG A 414 0.00 26.59 -16.93
C ARG A 414 -1.03 26.72 -15.81
N MET A 415 -2.30 26.48 -16.12
CA MET A 415 -3.38 26.50 -15.14
C MET A 415 -3.18 25.44 -14.04
N ARG A 416 -2.81 24.19 -14.40
CA ARG A 416 -2.49 23.12 -13.44
C ARG A 416 -1.30 23.52 -12.55
N TYR A 417 -0.25 24.11 -13.12
CA TYR A 417 0.91 24.59 -12.38
C TYR A 417 0.55 25.71 -11.38
N ASP A 418 -0.20 26.73 -11.80
CA ASP A 418 -0.62 27.83 -10.93
C ASP A 418 -1.49 27.32 -9.77
N ARG A 419 -2.34 26.32 -10.03
CA ARG A 419 -3.14 25.64 -9.01
C ARG A 419 -2.25 24.90 -8.00
N VAL A 420 -1.28 24.13 -8.46
CA VAL A 420 -0.30 23.45 -7.58
C VAL A 420 0.45 24.49 -6.75
N ARG A 421 0.88 25.60 -7.35
CA ARG A 421 1.53 26.71 -6.66
C ARG A 421 0.66 27.31 -5.55
N SER A 422 -0.65 27.46 -5.78
CA SER A 422 -1.58 27.97 -4.77
C SER A 422 -1.71 27.04 -3.54
N ILE A 423 -1.75 25.72 -3.76
CA ILE A 423 -1.82 24.73 -2.68
C ILE A 423 -0.48 24.61 -1.97
N ALA A 424 0.61 24.60 -2.73
CA ALA A 424 1.96 24.64 -2.19
C ALA A 424 2.15 25.88 -1.30
N GLY A 425 1.58 27.05 -1.67
CA GLY A 425 1.55 28.25 -0.83
C GLY A 425 0.87 28.04 0.52
N ARG A 426 -0.30 27.36 0.56
CA ARG A 426 -0.97 27.03 1.83
C ARG A 426 -0.19 26.02 2.68
N ILE A 427 0.47 25.06 2.03
CA ILE A 427 1.35 24.12 2.74
C ILE A 427 2.57 24.87 3.28
N GLN A 428 3.15 25.78 2.50
CA GLN A 428 4.30 26.60 2.88
C GLN A 428 3.99 27.48 4.09
N THR A 429 2.79 28.06 4.21
CA THR A 429 2.43 28.84 5.41
C THR A 429 2.39 27.94 6.65
N VAL A 430 1.77 26.75 6.56
CA VAL A 430 1.72 25.81 7.70
C VAL A 430 3.12 25.30 8.07
N VAL A 431 3.93 24.94 7.08
CA VAL A 431 5.31 24.49 7.31
C VAL A 431 6.17 25.63 7.84
N GLY A 432 5.99 26.86 7.36
CA GLY A 432 6.66 28.07 7.84
C GLY A 432 6.30 28.39 9.29
N ASP A 433 5.03 28.26 9.67
CA ASP A 433 4.59 28.40 11.06
C ASP A 433 5.24 27.34 11.95
N MET A 434 5.25 26.07 11.51
CA MET A 434 5.91 24.99 12.26
C MET A 434 7.42 25.20 12.38
N ALA A 435 8.08 25.64 11.30
CA ALA A 435 9.50 25.96 11.31
C ALA A 435 9.80 27.10 12.29
N SER A 436 9.00 28.17 12.26
CA SER A 436 9.12 29.31 13.17
C SER A 436 8.94 28.89 14.64
N GLN A 437 7.99 27.99 14.94
CA GLN A 437 7.83 27.43 16.29
C GLN A 437 9.03 26.56 16.69
N GLY A 438 9.58 25.78 15.77
CA GLY A 438 10.80 24.99 15.98
C GLY A 438 12.02 25.87 16.25
N GLU A 439 12.20 26.94 15.48
CA GLU A 439 13.26 27.92 15.67
C GLU A 439 13.14 28.65 17.02
N ARG A 440 11.92 29.00 17.43
CA ARG A 440 11.66 29.57 18.77
C ARG A 440 12.00 28.57 19.87
N ALA A 441 11.68 27.29 19.69
CA ALA A 441 12.06 26.25 20.65
C ALA A 441 13.58 26.05 20.71
N GLN A 442 14.28 26.06 19.57
CA GLN A 442 15.74 26.04 19.53
C GLN A 442 16.33 27.31 20.15
N ALA A 443 15.68 28.46 19.96
CA ALA A 443 16.10 29.74 20.53
C ALA A 443 16.07 29.76 22.07
N LEU A 444 15.28 28.88 22.71
CA LEU A 444 15.27 28.72 24.17
C LEU A 444 16.62 28.26 24.75
N LEU A 445 17.48 27.63 23.93
CA LEU A 445 18.80 27.13 24.34
C LEU A 445 19.95 27.82 23.61
N SER A 446 19.69 28.58 22.54
CA SER A 446 20.74 29.20 21.73
C SER A 446 21.21 30.56 22.23
N TRP A 447 20.72 31.03 23.38
CA TRP A 447 21.05 32.35 23.96
C TRP A 447 20.73 33.54 23.06
N ARG A 448 19.92 33.36 22.01
CA ARG A 448 19.53 34.44 21.08
C ARG A 448 18.72 35.54 21.79
N ASP A 449 17.90 35.17 22.75
CA ASP A 449 17.34 36.07 23.77
C ASP A 449 17.93 35.68 25.14
N PRO A 450 18.89 36.46 25.67
CA PRO A 450 19.58 36.11 26.90
C PRO A 450 18.66 36.09 28.12
N ARG A 451 17.56 36.86 28.12
CA ARG A 451 16.61 36.91 29.24
C ARG A 451 15.70 35.69 29.24
N ALA A 452 15.14 35.34 28.08
CA ALA A 452 14.29 34.17 27.93
C ALA A 452 15.07 32.87 28.17
N THR A 453 16.29 32.78 27.64
CA THR A 453 17.18 31.63 27.83
C THR A 453 17.55 31.45 29.31
N PHE A 454 17.85 32.54 30.02
CA PHE A 454 18.13 32.50 31.46
C PHE A 454 16.93 31.98 32.28
N ILE A 455 15.73 32.52 32.04
CA ILE A 455 14.50 32.06 32.71
C ILE A 455 14.27 30.57 32.41
N PHE A 456 14.46 30.16 31.16
CA PHE A 456 14.29 28.77 30.73
C PHE A 456 15.31 27.83 31.40
N LEU A 457 16.57 28.25 31.53
CA LEU A 457 17.62 27.49 32.22
C LEU A 457 17.37 27.38 33.72
N VAL A 458 16.95 28.46 34.38
CA VAL A 458 16.56 28.44 35.81
C VAL A 458 15.38 27.48 36.02
N PHE A 459 14.36 27.55 35.16
CA PHE A 459 13.23 26.62 35.18
C PHE A 459 13.68 25.16 34.96
N TYR A 460 14.59 24.91 34.02
CA TYR A 460 15.14 23.58 33.77
C TYR A 460 15.97 23.06 34.94
N LEU A 461 16.72 23.93 35.63
CA LEU A 461 17.53 23.58 36.80
C LEU A 461 16.64 23.23 37.99
N VAL A 462 15.59 24.02 38.26
CA VAL A 462 14.58 23.72 39.29
C VAL A 462 13.84 22.42 38.94
N SER A 463 13.45 22.24 37.68
CA SER A 463 12.80 21.01 37.22
C SER A 463 13.73 19.80 37.34
N ALA A 464 15.02 19.94 37.02
CA ALA A 464 16.02 18.87 37.14
C ALA A 464 16.21 18.45 38.60
N VAL A 465 16.25 19.41 39.54
CA VAL A 465 16.28 19.13 40.98
C VAL A 465 14.98 18.43 41.43
N GLY A 466 13.82 18.86 40.94
CA GLY A 466 12.54 18.20 41.21
C GLY A 466 12.47 16.76 40.68
N PHE A 467 12.93 16.51 39.45
CA PHE A 467 12.97 15.17 38.85
C PHE A 467 14.08 14.28 39.44
N TYR A 468 15.12 14.84 40.05
CA TYR A 468 16.15 14.08 40.77
C TYR A 468 15.59 13.36 42.00
N VAL A 469 14.55 13.92 42.62
CA VAL A 469 13.85 13.37 43.79
C VAL A 469 12.87 12.24 43.41
N VAL A 470 12.47 12.16 42.14
CA VAL A 470 11.58 11.10 41.61
C VAL A 470 12.43 9.95 41.03
N PRO A 471 12.11 8.67 41.28
CA PRO A 471 12.90 7.54 40.77
C PRO A 471 12.68 7.30 39.26
N VAL A 472 13.16 8.22 38.41
CA VAL A 472 13.22 8.10 36.94
C VAL A 472 14.52 7.41 36.46
N LYS A 473 15.42 7.14 37.41
CA LYS A 473 16.77 6.62 37.18
C LYS A 473 16.76 5.29 36.42
N LEU A 474 15.83 4.40 36.74
CA LEU A 474 15.75 3.08 36.11
C LEU A 474 15.21 3.16 34.66
N THR A 475 14.19 3.99 34.41
CA THR A 475 13.56 4.08 33.08
C THR A 475 14.49 4.76 32.07
N VAL A 476 15.19 5.82 32.47
CA VAL A 476 16.17 6.50 31.64
C VAL A 476 17.41 5.64 31.43
N ALA A 477 17.90 4.93 32.45
CA ALA A 477 19.03 4.02 32.29
C ALA A 477 18.72 2.88 31.31
N VAL A 478 17.55 2.25 31.42
CA VAL A 478 17.12 1.17 30.51
C VAL A 478 16.91 1.71 29.09
N ALA A 479 16.26 2.87 28.92
CA ALA A 479 16.05 3.48 27.62
C ALA A 479 17.36 3.91 26.95
N GLY A 480 18.28 4.49 27.72
CA GLY A 480 19.60 4.91 27.27
C GLY A 480 20.47 3.74 26.84
N LEU A 481 20.54 2.68 27.66
CA LEU A 481 21.26 1.43 27.32
C LEU A 481 20.68 0.76 26.07
N TYR A 482 19.35 0.80 25.89
CA TYR A 482 18.72 0.27 24.68
C TYR A 482 19.05 1.09 23.43
N TYR A 483 19.06 2.43 23.52
CA TYR A 483 19.36 3.31 22.39
C TYR A 483 20.83 3.23 21.97
N LEU A 484 21.74 3.23 22.94
CA LEU A 484 23.19 3.17 22.71
C LEU A 484 23.71 1.75 22.42
N ARG A 485 22.82 0.77 22.23
CA ARG A 485 23.23 -0.62 22.00
C ARG A 485 24.20 -0.76 20.80
N PRO A 486 25.25 -1.59 20.92
CA PRO A 486 26.21 -1.83 19.86
C PRO A 486 25.55 -2.29 18.55
N PRO A 487 26.13 -1.98 17.38
CA PRO A 487 25.55 -2.31 16.08
C PRO A 487 25.32 -3.81 15.87
N ARG A 488 26.09 -4.68 16.55
CA ARG A 488 25.86 -6.14 16.55
C ARG A 488 24.51 -6.55 17.15
N PHE A 489 23.96 -5.74 18.07
CA PHE A 489 22.64 -5.95 18.69
C PHE A 489 21.52 -5.14 18.01
N ARG A 490 21.85 -4.35 16.97
CA ARG A 490 20.84 -3.63 16.18
C ARG A 490 20.23 -4.60 15.17
N ARG A 491 18.94 -4.88 15.34
CA ARG A 491 18.16 -5.62 14.35
C ARG A 491 17.98 -4.74 13.11
N ARG A 492 18.30 -5.27 11.92
CA ARG A 492 18.00 -4.62 10.62
C ARG A 492 16.52 -4.67 10.24
N LEU A 493 15.71 -5.39 11.01
CA LEU A 493 14.26 -5.51 10.83
C LEU A 493 13.53 -4.49 11.69
N PRO A 494 12.34 -4.02 11.26
CA PRO A 494 11.51 -3.15 12.09
C PRO A 494 11.19 -3.83 13.43
N SER A 495 10.98 -3.02 14.47
CA SER A 495 10.55 -3.54 15.78
C SER A 495 9.19 -4.24 15.66
N ARG A 496 8.89 -5.17 16.57
CA ARG A 496 7.60 -5.87 16.58
C ARG A 496 6.44 -4.89 16.75
N GLY A 497 6.60 -3.87 17.59
CA GLY A 497 5.59 -2.81 17.78
C GLY A 497 5.40 -1.94 16.54
N LEU A 498 6.48 -1.55 15.85
CA LEU A 498 6.37 -0.81 14.59
C LEU A 498 5.72 -1.65 13.49
N SER A 499 6.03 -2.95 13.45
CA SER A 499 5.42 -3.89 12.51
C SER A 499 3.93 -4.06 12.77
N PHE A 500 3.54 -4.19 14.03
CA PHE A 500 2.14 -4.21 14.46
C PHE A 500 1.41 -2.95 14.02
N PHE A 501 1.99 -1.76 14.27
CA PHE A 501 1.39 -0.49 13.88
C PHE A 501 1.20 -0.36 12.37
N ARG A 502 2.22 -0.72 11.58
CA ARG A 502 2.16 -0.68 10.10
C ARG A 502 1.14 -1.65 9.49
N ARG A 503 0.73 -2.67 10.25
CA ARG A 503 -0.25 -3.68 9.83
C ARG A 503 -1.69 -3.32 10.16
N LEU A 504 -1.91 -2.27 10.95
CA LEU A 504 -3.25 -1.79 11.26
C LEU A 504 -3.94 -1.22 10.01
N PRO A 505 -5.26 -1.41 9.88
CA PRO A 505 -6.03 -0.84 8.78
C PRO A 505 -5.97 0.69 8.82
N SER A 506 -5.94 1.29 7.64
CA SER A 506 -5.92 2.75 7.50
C SER A 506 -7.11 3.19 6.66
N ARG A 507 -7.59 4.41 6.84
CA ARG A 507 -8.60 4.99 5.94
C ARG A 507 -8.12 5.16 4.48
N ALA A 508 -6.86 4.82 4.19
CA ALA A 508 -6.40 4.75 2.81
C ALA A 508 -7.00 3.55 2.09
N ASP A 509 -7.38 2.49 2.83
CA ASP A 509 -7.91 1.25 2.28
C ASP A 509 -9.29 1.45 1.61
N SER A 510 -10.01 2.51 1.99
CA SER A 510 -11.28 2.91 1.40
C SER A 510 -11.15 3.99 0.30
N LEU A 511 -9.91 4.33 -0.09
CA LEU A 511 -9.68 5.27 -1.20
C LEU A 511 -9.90 4.60 -2.57
N LEU A 512 -10.39 5.40 -3.52
CA LEU A 512 -10.65 5.04 -4.91
C LEU A 512 -9.42 5.15 -5.83
#